data_AF-A0A517DWE5-F1
#
_entry.id   AF-A0A517DWE5-F1
#
_cell.length_a   1.000
_cell.length_b   1.000
_cell.length_c   1.000
_cell.angle_alpha   90.00
_cell.angle_beta   90.00
_cell.angle_gamma   90.00
#
_symmetry.space_group_name_H-M   'P 1'
#
loop_
_entity.id
_entity.type
_entity.pdbx_description
1 polymer ?
#
loop_
_entity_poly.entity_id
_entity_poly.type
_entity_poly.pdbx_seq_one_letter_code
_entity_poly.pdbx_strand_id
1 'polypeptide(L)'
;MSQSKGLPQNQAGRLRIVFGNTDRTADEIIVYIRSYVSELAGLNIEAAKSVPQHVGQAVVDIQAPAAAIDKAMLRQLLNEAGSCMFQVDSMEEIQ
;
A
#
# COMPACT_ATOMS: atom_id res chain seq x y z
N MET A 1 -34.62 24.62 12.95
CA MET A 1 -33.16 24.82 13.15
C MET A 1 -32.46 23.63 12.53
N SER A 2 -31.69 23.86 11.46
CA SER A 2 -31.06 22.81 10.65
C SER A 2 -29.87 22.20 11.40
N GLN A 3 -29.99 20.94 11.83
CA GLN A 3 -28.83 20.16 12.24
C GLN A 3 -28.11 19.70 10.98
N SER A 4 -27.05 20.42 10.62
CA SER A 4 -26.06 19.97 9.65
C SER A 4 -25.43 18.68 10.16
N LYS A 5 -25.88 17.54 9.60
CA LYS A 5 -25.13 16.28 9.60
C LYS A 5 -23.75 16.59 9.04
N GLY A 6 -22.74 16.65 9.90
CA GLY A 6 -21.36 16.52 9.45
C GLY A 6 -21.26 15.17 8.72
N LEU A 7 -21.05 15.21 7.42
CA LEU A 7 -20.64 14.03 6.65
C LEU A 7 -19.41 13.44 7.36
N PRO A 8 -19.29 12.10 7.49
CA PRO A 8 -18.07 11.51 8.03
C PRO A 8 -16.91 12.04 7.19
N GLN A 9 -15.96 12.68 7.87
CA GLN A 9 -14.75 13.20 7.25
C GLN A 9 -14.12 12.04 6.48
N ASN A 10 -13.95 12.24 5.19
CA ASN A 10 -13.32 11.30 4.27
C ASN A 10 -11.82 11.20 4.60
N GLN A 11 -11.49 10.64 5.76
CA GLN A 11 -10.12 10.55 6.27
C GLN A 11 -9.37 9.51 5.45
N ALA A 12 -8.36 9.98 4.70
CA ALA A 12 -7.49 9.13 3.91
C ALA A 12 -6.98 7.96 4.78
N GLY A 13 -7.21 6.73 4.34
CA GLY A 13 -6.79 5.54 5.06
C GLY A 13 -5.32 5.27 4.80
N ARG A 14 -4.53 5.06 5.86
CA ARG A 14 -3.13 4.64 5.71
C ARG A 14 -3.01 3.13 5.87
N LEU A 15 -2.20 2.53 5.01
CA LEU A 15 -1.95 1.10 4.98
C LEU A 15 -0.44 0.85 4.94
N ARG A 16 0.03 0.00 5.84
CA ARG A 16 1.36 -0.59 5.78
C ARG A 16 1.30 -1.90 5.04
N ILE A 17 2.14 -2.05 4.02
CA ILE A 17 2.29 -3.27 3.23
C ILE A 17 3.67 -3.85 3.50
N VAL A 18 3.71 -5.12 3.90
CA VAL A 18 4.95 -5.87 4.02
C VAL A 18 5.06 -6.77 2.81
N PHE A 19 6.12 -6.57 2.04
CA PHE A 19 6.53 -7.45 0.96
C PHE A 19 7.56 -8.44 1.48
N GLY A 20 7.36 -9.72 1.18
CA GLY A 20 8.26 -10.81 1.50
C GLY A 20 8.77 -11.53 0.26
N ASN A 21 9.73 -12.42 0.47
CA ASN A 21 10.38 -13.23 -0.56
C ASN A 21 10.89 -12.39 -1.74
N THR A 22 11.43 -11.21 -1.46
CA THR A 22 11.87 -10.29 -2.49
C THR A 22 13.39 -10.14 -2.51
N ASP A 23 13.98 -10.14 -3.69
CA ASP A 23 15.36 -9.70 -3.90
C ASP A 23 15.44 -8.18 -4.15
N ARG A 24 14.29 -7.50 -4.16
CA ARG A 24 14.16 -6.08 -4.47
C ARG A 24 14.26 -5.24 -3.20
N THR A 25 14.88 -4.09 -3.38
CA THR A 25 14.88 -3.01 -2.41
C THR A 25 13.49 -2.36 -2.31
N ALA A 26 13.26 -1.65 -1.21
CA ALA A 26 12.03 -0.89 -1.04
C ALA A 26 11.84 0.17 -2.14
N ASP A 27 12.92 0.78 -2.64
CA ASP A 27 12.87 1.76 -3.73
C ASP A 27 12.47 1.13 -5.07
N GLU A 28 12.98 -0.05 -5.38
CA GLU A 28 12.57 -0.78 -6.61
C GLU A 28 11.08 -1.14 -6.55
N ILE A 29 10.60 -1.58 -5.39
CA ILE A 29 9.17 -1.86 -5.18
C ILE A 29 8.34 -0.58 -5.30
N ILE A 30 8.81 0.56 -4.80
CA ILE A 30 8.14 1.86 -5.00
C ILE A 30 8.02 2.18 -6.49
N VAL A 31 9.11 2.08 -7.25
CA VAL A 31 9.11 2.38 -8.68
C VAL A 31 8.14 1.46 -9.41
N TYR A 32 8.09 0.19 -9.01
CA TYR A 32 7.17 -0.79 -9.56
C TYR A 32 5.71 -0.42 -9.26
N ILE A 33 5.37 -0.21 -7.98
CA ILE A 33 4.03 0.21 -7.55
C ILE A 33 3.62 1.47 -8.32
N ARG A 34 4.46 2.51 -8.37
CA ARG A 34 4.20 3.77 -9.10
C ARG A 34 3.92 3.56 -10.59
N SER A 35 4.53 2.56 -11.21
CA SER A 35 4.28 2.22 -12.61
C SER A 35 2.89 1.60 -12.83
N TYR A 36 2.33 0.96 -11.79
CA TYR A 36 0.97 0.41 -11.76
C TYR A 36 -0.06 1.37 -11.13
N VAL A 37 0.38 2.48 -10.52
CA VAL A 37 -0.49 3.44 -9.82
C VAL A 37 -1.51 4.14 -10.73
N SER A 38 -1.38 4.07 -12.05
CA SER A 38 -2.47 4.48 -12.95
C SER A 38 -3.74 3.65 -12.74
N GLU A 39 -3.59 2.36 -12.42
CA GLU A 39 -4.71 1.45 -12.10
C GLU A 39 -5.17 1.60 -10.63
N LEU A 40 -4.27 2.07 -9.76
CA LEU A 40 -4.53 2.34 -8.34
C LEU A 40 -4.73 3.83 -8.07
N ALA A 41 -5.43 4.52 -8.99
CA ALA A 41 -5.57 5.97 -9.02
C ALA A 41 -5.96 6.53 -7.64
N GLY A 42 -4.99 7.15 -6.96
CA GLY A 42 -5.18 7.78 -5.66
C GLY A 42 -4.30 7.25 -4.53
N LEU A 43 -3.62 6.10 -4.69
CA LEU A 43 -2.64 5.66 -3.70
C LEU A 43 -1.40 6.56 -3.74
N ASN A 44 -1.09 7.17 -2.61
CA ASN A 44 0.13 7.93 -2.39
C ASN A 44 1.09 7.10 -1.54
N ILE A 45 2.37 7.04 -1.90
CA ILE A 45 3.38 6.34 -1.09
C ILE A 45 3.96 7.34 -0.09
N GLU A 46 3.77 7.10 1.21
CA GLU A 46 4.28 7.97 2.28
C GLU A 46 5.71 7.61 2.68
N ALA A 47 6.02 6.31 2.79
CA ALA A 47 7.34 5.85 3.16
C ALA A 47 7.62 4.46 2.60
N ALA A 48 8.90 4.12 2.41
CA ALA A 48 9.31 2.74 2.29
C ALA A 48 10.67 2.50 2.93
N LYS A 49 10.87 1.28 3.42
CA LYS A 49 12.13 0.85 4.04
C LYS A 49 12.36 -0.63 3.80
N SER A 50 13.60 -0.99 3.52
CA SER A 50 14.04 -2.39 3.60
C SER A 50 14.23 -2.74 5.08
N VAL A 51 13.87 -3.97 5.47
CA VAL A 51 13.99 -4.41 6.86
C VAL A 51 15.32 -5.17 7.02
N PRO A 52 16.36 -4.58 7.64
CA PRO A 52 17.70 -5.21 7.66
C PRO A 52 17.73 -6.53 8.45
N GLN A 53 16.80 -6.69 9.38
CA GLN A 53 16.67 -7.88 10.23
C GLN A 53 15.94 -9.04 9.53
N HIS A 54 15.26 -8.77 8.42
CA HIS A 54 14.54 -9.76 7.62
C HIS A 54 15.00 -9.64 6.17
N VAL A 55 16.08 -10.36 5.84
CA VAL A 55 16.57 -10.45 4.46
C VAL A 55 15.43 -10.92 3.57
N GLY A 56 15.17 -10.15 2.52
CA GLY A 56 14.10 -10.39 1.58
C GLY A 56 12.72 -9.87 2.00
N GLN A 57 12.67 -8.91 2.92
CA GLN A 57 11.48 -8.12 3.22
C GLN A 57 11.65 -6.62 2.95
N ALA A 58 10.57 -6.01 2.48
CA ALA A 58 10.44 -4.57 2.32
C ALA A 58 9.09 -4.10 2.87
N VAL A 59 9.07 -2.91 3.47
CA VAL A 59 7.85 -2.31 4.03
C VAL A 59 7.56 -1.03 3.27
N VAL A 60 6.32 -0.88 2.80
CA VAL A 60 5.82 0.31 2.11
C VAL A 60 4.57 0.80 2.82
N ASP A 61 4.60 2.04 3.27
CA ASP A 61 3.45 2.73 3.85
C ASP A 61 2.80 3.58 2.74
N ILE A 62 1.50 3.38 2.54
CA ILE A 62 0.70 4.07 1.54
C ILE A 62 -0.48 4.78 2.19
N GLN A 63 -0.91 5.88 1.59
CA GLN A 63 -2.11 6.61 1.91
C GLN A 63 -3.08 6.50 0.74
N ALA A 64 -4.31 6.04 0.99
CA ALA A 64 -5.35 6.00 -0.03
C ALA A 64 -6.37 7.12 0.16
N PRO A 65 -7.00 7.62 -0.91
CA PRO A 65 -8.12 8.53 -0.82
C PRO A 65 -9.28 7.76 -0.21
N ALA A 66 -9.91 8.32 0.82
CA ALA A 66 -10.91 7.60 1.60
C ALA A 66 -12.11 7.14 0.76
N ALA A 67 -12.20 5.82 0.60
CA ALA A 67 -13.38 4.96 0.55
C ALA A 67 -12.82 3.54 0.57
N ALA A 68 -12.92 2.84 1.72
CA ALA A 68 -12.52 1.44 1.96
C ALA A 68 -11.57 0.84 0.88
N ILE A 69 -10.26 0.93 1.10
CA ILE A 69 -9.29 0.20 0.26
C ILE A 69 -9.68 -1.28 0.33
N ASP A 70 -10.06 -1.87 -0.80
CA ASP A 70 -10.22 -3.31 -0.87
C ASP A 70 -8.82 -3.94 -0.78
N LYS A 71 -8.46 -4.38 0.43
CA LYS A 71 -7.18 -5.03 0.70
C LYS A 71 -7.02 -6.32 -0.10
N ALA A 72 -8.11 -7.04 -0.42
CA ALA A 72 -8.01 -8.25 -1.21
C ALA A 72 -7.65 -7.93 -2.67
N MET A 73 -8.34 -6.94 -3.26
CA MET A 73 -8.04 -6.45 -4.61
C MET A 73 -6.62 -5.87 -4.68
N LEU A 74 -6.22 -5.05 -3.70
CA LEU A 74 -4.87 -4.49 -3.64
C LEU A 74 -3.81 -5.58 -3.52
N ARG A 75 -4.05 -6.61 -2.69
CA ARG A 75 -3.13 -7.76 -2.55
C ARG A 75 -2.93 -8.44 -3.89
N GLN A 76 -4.03 -8.70 -4.58
CA GLN A 76 -4.02 -9.39 -5.86
C GLN A 76 -3.24 -8.59 -6.89
N LEU A 77 -3.56 -7.30 -7.06
CA LEU A 77 -2.87 -6.41 -8.00
C LEU A 77 -1.37 -6.32 -7.72
N LEU A 78 -0.98 -6.18 -6.45
CA LEU A 78 0.44 -6.10 -6.07
C LEU A 78 1.17 -7.42 -6.30
N ASN A 79 0.53 -8.56 -6.03
CA ASN A 79 1.12 -9.87 -6.30
C ASN A 79 1.21 -10.17 -7.80
N GLU A 80 0.21 -9.76 -8.59
CA GLU A 80 0.23 -9.88 -10.04
C GLU A 80 1.33 -8.99 -10.66
N ALA A 81 1.44 -7.74 -10.19
CA ALA A 81 2.51 -6.82 -10.59
C ALA A 81 3.88 -7.37 -10.17
N GLY A 82 4.01 -7.82 -8.92
CA GLY A 82 5.24 -8.40 -8.39
C GLY A 82 5.63 -9.70 -9.08
N SER A 83 4.65 -10.47 -9.56
CA SER A 83 4.83 -11.78 -10.21
C SER A 83 5.72 -12.70 -9.36
N CYS A 84 6.99 -12.88 -9.74
CA CYS A 84 7.99 -13.65 -8.99
C CYS A 84 9.00 -12.80 -8.20
N MET A 85 8.94 -11.47 -8.28
CA MET A 85 9.94 -10.55 -7.69
C MET A 85 9.63 -10.16 -6.25
N PHE A 86 8.35 -10.09 -5.88
CA PHE A 86 7.90 -9.85 -4.52
C PHE A 86 6.49 -10.37 -4.33
N GLN A 87 6.14 -10.68 -3.09
CA GLN A 87 4.77 -10.98 -2.70
C GLN A 87 4.37 -10.18 -1.47
N VAL A 88 3.11 -9.79 -1.40
CA VAL A 88 2.53 -9.22 -0.20
C VAL A 88 2.44 -10.30 0.86
N ASP A 89 3.22 -10.13 1.93
CA ASP A 89 3.22 -10.97 3.12
C ASP A 89 2.06 -10.57 4.03
N SER A 90 1.99 -9.28 4.41
CA SER A 90 0.93 -8.72 5.24
C SER A 90 0.51 -7.30 4.82
N MET A 91 -0.71 -6.92 5.21
CA MET A 91 -1.25 -5.56 5.05
C MET A 91 -2.03 -5.13 6.27
N GLU A 92 -1.65 -4.00 6.86
CA GLU A 92 -2.19 -3.51 8.11
C GLU A 92 -2.59 -2.04 7.99
N GLU A 93 -3.76 -1.67 8.53
CA GLU A 93 -4.11 -0.26 8.65
C GLU A 93 -3.26 0.38 9.74
N ILE A 94 -2.75 1.57 9.46
CA ILE A 94 -1.95 2.36 10.40
C ILE A 94 -2.66 3.69 10.64
N GLN A 95 -2.55 4.24 11.85
CA GLN A 95 -3.14 5.53 12.25
C GLN A 95 -2.15 6.67 12.01
#